data_AF-A0A0C3NTH9-F1
#
_entry.id   AF-A0A0C3NTH9-F1
#
_cell.length_a   1.000
_cell.length_b   1.000
_cell.length_c   1.000
_cell.angle_alpha   90.00
_cell.angle_beta   90.00
_cell.angle_gamma   90.00
#
_symmetry.space_group_name_H-M   'P 1'
#
loop_
_entity.id
_entity.type
_entity.pdbx_description
1 polymer ?
#
loop_
_entity_poly.entity_id
_entity_poly.type
_entity_poly.pdbx_seq_one_letter_code
_entity_poly.pdbx_strand_id
1 'polypeptide(L)' 'GNDVRLAVTASTGIAAVNIGGSTLHSFAGVGLGKEDKEELRAKQELIYSDVYERWLRTEILIIDES' A
#
# COMPACT_ATOMS: atom_id res chain seq x y z
N GLY A 1 -0.07 -21.80 10.54
CA GLY A 1 0.56 -21.97 9.22
C GLY A 1 1.31 -20.70 8.93
N ASN A 2 2.54 -20.79 8.42
CA ASN A 2 3.31 -19.62 8.02
C ASN A 2 2.74 -19.08 6.70
N ASP A 3 1.63 -18.34 6.78
CA ASP A 3 1.13 -17.58 5.65
C ASP A 3 1.93 -16.30 5.54
N VAL A 4 2.88 -16.29 4.59
CA VAL A 4 3.66 -15.09 4.26
C VAL A 4 2.70 -13.99 3.79
N ARG A 5 2.79 -12.82 4.41
CA ARG A 5 1.94 -11.68 4.08
C ARG A 5 2.45 -10.95 2.84
N LEU A 6 1.98 -11.39 1.67
CA LEU A 6 2.28 -10.80 0.36
C LEU A 6 1.29 -9.67 0.00
N ALA A 7 1.82 -8.53 -0.42
CA ALA A 7 1.08 -7.45 -1.06
C ALA A 7 1.51 -7.31 -2.53
N VAL A 8 0.54 -7.41 -3.44
CA VAL A 8 0.75 -7.22 -4.89
C VAL A 8 0.19 -5.86 -5.29
N THR A 9 1.01 -5.02 -5.92
CA THR A 9 0.63 -3.66 -6.28
C THR A 9 1.03 -3.26 -7.70
N ALA A 10 0.33 -2.28 -8.26
CA ALA A 10 0.69 -1.63 -9.52
C ALA A 10 0.47 -0.11 -9.48
N SER A 11 0.97 0.61 -10.49
CA SER A 11 0.85 2.07 -10.60
C SER A 11 -0.57 2.56 -10.93
N THR A 12 -1.32 1.79 -11.73
CA THR A 12 -2.68 2.14 -12.17
C THR A 12 -3.73 1.13 -11.70
N GLY A 13 -4.99 1.57 -11.61
CA GLY A 13 -6.10 0.71 -11.18
C GLY A 13 -6.33 -0.49 -12.11
N ILE A 14 -6.22 -0.28 -13.42
CA ILE A 14 -6.41 -1.35 -14.42
C ILE A 14 -5.28 -2.40 -14.31
N ALA A 15 -4.02 -1.95 -14.22
CA ALA A 15 -2.89 -2.87 -14.04
C ALA A 15 -2.99 -3.65 -12.73
N ALA A 16 -3.35 -2.98 -11.63
CA ALA A 16 -3.54 -3.62 -10.33
C ALA A 16 -4.62 -4.72 -10.38
N VAL A 17 -5.74 -4.47 -11.05
CA VAL A 17 -6.80 -5.47 -11.23
C VAL A 17 -6.30 -6.67 -12.04
N ASN A 18 -5.52 -6.44 -13.10
CA ASN A 18 -4.99 -7.51 -13.95
C ASN A 18 -4.05 -8.47 -13.20
N ILE A 19 -3.33 -8.00 -12.19
CA ILE A 19 -2.42 -8.81 -11.37
C ILE A 19 -3.03 -9.27 -10.04
N GLY A 20 -4.35 -9.05 -9.85
CA GLY A 20 -5.05 -9.43 -8.61
C GLY A 20 -4.59 -8.65 -7.37
N GLY A 21 -4.07 -7.43 -7.57
CA GLY A 21 -3.54 -6.57 -6.54
C GLY A 21 -4.36 -5.31 -6.30
N SER A 22 -3.71 -4.30 -5.71
CA SER A 22 -4.26 -2.94 -5.54
C SER A 22 -3.27 -1.89 -6.06
N THR A 23 -3.67 -0.63 -6.17
CA THR A 23 -2.68 0.39 -6.54
C THR A 23 -1.69 0.64 -5.42
N LEU A 24 -0.46 1.03 -5.73
CA LEU A 24 0.53 1.42 -4.72
C LEU A 24 0.00 2.54 -3.82
N HIS A 25 -0.75 3.51 -4.37
CA HIS A 25 -1.40 4.58 -3.61
C HIS A 25 -2.43 4.06 -2.60
N SER A 26 -3.29 3.11 -3.02
CA SER A 26 -4.28 2.48 -2.15
C SER A 26 -3.64 1.62 -1.06
N PHE A 27 -2.59 0.87 -1.41
CA PHE A 27 -1.81 0.09 -0.45
C PHE A 27 -1.08 0.99 0.56
N ALA A 28 -0.48 2.08 0.10
CA ALA A 28 0.25 3.00 0.97
C ALA A 28 -0.70 3.87 1.81
N GLY A 29 -1.96 4.03 1.41
CA GLY A 29 -2.92 4.90 2.09
C GLY A 29 -2.53 6.37 2.06
N VAL A 30 -1.88 6.81 0.97
CA VAL A 30 -1.37 8.18 0.80
C VAL A 30 -2.27 9.06 -0.06
N GLY A 31 -3.40 8.54 -0.54
CA GLY A 31 -4.23 9.27 -1.51
C GLY A 31 -3.43 9.59 -2.78
N LEU A 32 -3.30 10.87 -3.11
CA LEU A 32 -2.51 11.34 -4.25
C LEU A 32 -1.02 11.55 -3.93
N GLY A 33 -0.59 11.39 -2.68
CA GLY A 33 0.80 11.54 -2.26
C GLY A 33 1.38 12.94 -2.48
N LYS A 34 0.56 13.99 -2.28
CA LYS A 34 0.96 15.38 -2.53
C LYS A 34 1.45 16.10 -1.28
N GLU A 35 1.10 15.57 -0.12
CA GLU A 35 1.54 16.04 1.17
C GLU A 35 3.01 15.64 1.43
N ASP A 36 3.66 16.31 2.38
CA ASP A 36 5.02 15.95 2.76
C ASP A 36 5.07 14.58 3.46
N LYS A 37 6.28 14.00 3.50
CA LYS A 37 6.49 12.65 4.01
C LYS A 37 6.06 12.51 5.47
N GLU A 38 6.32 13.53 6.28
CA GLU A 38 6.04 13.57 7.71
C GLU A 38 4.53 13.64 7.96
N GLU A 39 3.80 14.46 7.18
CA GLU A 39 2.34 14.53 7.20
C GLU A 39 1.70 13.20 6.78
N LEU A 40 2.18 12.59 5.68
CA LEU A 40 1.68 11.29 5.21
C LEU A 40 1.91 10.18 6.24
N ARG A 41 3.09 10.14 6.86
CA ARG A 41 3.42 9.19 7.93
C ARG A 41 2.52 9.40 9.15
N ALA A 42 2.33 10.64 9.59
CA ALA A 42 1.47 10.95 10.73
C ALA A 42 0.00 10.56 10.46
N LYS A 43 -0.51 10.80 9.25
CA LYS A 43 -1.84 10.36 8.83
C LYS A 43 -1.99 8.83 8.92
N GLN A 44 -1.01 8.08 8.44
CA GLN A 44 -1.02 6.62 8.53
C GLN A 44 -1.03 6.13 9.99
N GLU A 45 -0.15 6.66 10.83
CA GLU A 45 0.01 6.24 12.23
C GLU A 45 -1.19 6.61 13.12
N LEU A 46 -1.78 7.80 12.89
CA LEU A 46 -2.76 8.38 13.83
C LEU A 46 -4.20 8.27 13.35
N ILE A 47 -4.43 8.17 12.04
CA ILE A 47 -5.78 8.23 11.45
C ILE A 47 -6.13 6.92 10.76
N TYR A 48 -5.17 6.30 10.05
CA TYR A 48 -5.41 5.10 9.24
C TYR A 48 -4.76 3.86 9.86
N SER A 49 -5.25 3.43 11.03
CA SER A 49 -4.70 2.28 11.77
C SER A 49 -4.59 1.00 10.93
N ASP A 50 -5.54 0.76 10.03
CA ASP A 50 -5.52 -0.42 9.15
C ASP A 50 -4.40 -0.35 8.10
N VAL A 51 -4.09 0.86 7.61
CA VAL A 51 -2.98 1.09 6.68
C VAL A 51 -1.66 0.88 7.39
N TYR A 52 -1.52 1.42 8.60
CA TYR A 52 -0.35 1.25 9.43
C TYR A 52 -0.10 -0.23 9.77
N GLU A 53 -1.12 -0.95 10.23
CA GLU A 53 -1.05 -2.39 10.48
C GLU A 53 -0.72 -3.18 9.22
N ARG A 54 -1.27 -2.82 8.06
CA ARG A 54 -0.94 -3.44 6.77
C ARG A 54 0.54 -3.28 6.44
N TRP A 55 1.12 -2.09 6.62
CA TRP A 55 2.55 -1.88 6.44
C TRP A 55 3.39 -2.74 7.38
N LEU A 56 3.04 -2.80 8.67
CA LEU A 56 3.77 -3.59 9.66
C LEU A 56 3.68 -5.10 9.41
N ARG A 57 2.55 -5.57 8.88
CA ARG A 57 2.32 -7.00 8.63
C ARG A 57 2.82 -7.47 7.27
N THR A 58 3.05 -6.58 6.31
CA THR A 58 3.50 -6.96 4.96
C THR A 58 4.95 -7.41 5.00
N GLU A 59 5.19 -8.66 4.60
CA GLU A 59 6.54 -9.24 4.53
C GLU A 59 7.16 -9.06 3.14
N ILE A 60 6.31 -9.09 2.10
CA ILE A 60 6.74 -8.96 0.71
C ILE A 60 5.80 -7.98 0.01
N LEU A 61 6.37 -6.93 -0.59
CA LEU A 61 5.67 -5.96 -1.43
C LEU A 61 6.18 -6.07 -2.87
N ILE A 62 5.30 -6.46 -3.79
CA ILE A 62 5.57 -6.48 -5.23
C ILE A 62 4.97 -5.21 -5.85
N ILE A 63 5.73 -4.55 -6.72
CA ILE A 63 5.32 -3.36 -7.46
C ILE A 63 5.52 -3.63 -8.94
N ASP A 64 4.44 -3.60 -9.72
CA ASP A 64 4.46 -3.65 -11.19
C ASP A 64 4.19 -2.27 -11.81
N GLU A 65 4.91 -1.96 -12.88
CA GLU A 65 4.95 -0.64 -13.52
C GLU A 65 4.55 -0.68 -15.03
N SER A 66 3.84 -1.73 -15.47
CA SER A 66 3.45 -1.96 -16.88
C SER A 66 2.86 -0.75 -17.62
#